data_AF-L8H1S3-F1
#
_entry.id   AF-L8H1S3-F1
#
_cell.length_a   1.000
_cell.length_b   1.000
_cell.length_c   1.000
_cell.angle_alpha   90.00
_cell.angle_beta   90.00
_cell.angle_gamma   90.00
#
_symmetry.space_group_name_H-M   'P 1'
#
loop_
_entity.id
_entity.type
_entity.pdbx_description
1 polymer ?
#
loop_
_entity_poly.entity_id
_entity_poly.type
_entity_poly.pdbx_seq_one_letter_code
_entity_poly.pdbx_strand_id
1 'polypeptide(L)'
;MGVPKFFAWLAQKCPQMIHPVTRDSIVDVDNLYLDMNGVVHQCRQGANSEEELIVATFQYIEALVDIVRPKKYLYMAVDDS
;
A
#
# COMPACT_ATOMS: atom_id res chain seq x y z
N MET A 1 3.36 -5.58 12.11
CA MET A 1 3.18 -4.50 11.12
C MET A 1 4.04 -3.30 11.49
N GLY A 2 5.15 -3.10 10.76
CA GLY A 2 6.04 -1.93 10.83
C GLY A 2 6.70 -1.63 12.18
N VAL A 3 7.54 -0.59 12.19
CA VAL A 3 8.09 0.02 13.42
C VAL A 3 7.70 1.50 13.43
N PRO A 4 6.48 1.86 13.88
CA PRO A 4 5.93 3.21 13.66
C PRO A 4 6.77 4.34 14.24
N LYS A 5 7.35 4.13 15.43
CA LYS A 5 8.28 5.10 16.05
C LYS A 5 9.54 5.31 15.23
N PHE A 6 10.02 4.27 14.56
CA PHE A 6 11.18 4.37 13.67
C PHE A 6 10.83 5.14 12.40
N PHE A 7 9.67 4.87 11.80
CA PHE A 7 9.18 5.66 10.67
C PHE A 7 9.03 7.15 11.05
N ALA A 8 8.41 7.46 12.18
CA ALA A 8 8.25 8.85 12.64
C ALA A 8 9.59 9.55 12.89
N TRP A 9 10.56 8.82 13.46
CA TRP A 9 11.92 9.34 13.65
C TRP A 9 12.61 9.64 12.31
N LEU A 10 12.54 8.72 11.33
CA LEU A 10 13.08 8.94 9.98
C LEU A 10 12.41 10.11 9.28
N ALA A 11 11.09 10.22 9.36
CA ALA A 11 10.31 11.31 8.78
C ALA A 11 10.75 12.68 9.31
N GLN A 12 11.05 12.79 10.61
CA GLN A 12 11.59 14.01 11.20
C GLN A 12 13.03 14.32 10.76
N LYS A 13 13.87 13.29 10.61
CA LYS A 13 15.29 13.47 10.25
C LYS A 13 15.52 13.75 8.78
N CYS A 14 14.66 13.20 7.92
CA CYS A 14 14.78 13.30 6.46
C CYS A 14 13.43 13.68 5.83
N PRO A 15 12.89 14.89 6.09
CA PRO A 15 11.58 15.29 5.57
C PRO A 15 11.53 15.28 4.03
N GLN A 16 12.67 15.49 3.37
CA GLN A 16 12.81 15.43 1.92
C GLN A 16 12.62 14.03 1.33
N MET A 17 12.62 12.97 2.14
CA MET A 17 12.33 11.61 1.65
C MET A 17 10.84 11.33 1.53
N ILE A 18 9.98 12.19 2.07
CA ILE A 18 8.53 12.03 2.05
C ILE A 18 7.95 13.01 1.03
N HIS A 19 7.41 12.46 -0.05
CA HIS A 19 6.74 13.22 -1.09
C HIS A 19 5.27 12.85 -1.15
N PRO A 20 4.34 13.82 -1.05
CA PRO A 20 2.94 13.57 -1.33
C PRO A 20 2.78 13.04 -2.75
N VAL A 21 1.97 12.00 -2.90
CA VAL A 21 1.64 11.49 -4.23
C VAL A 21 0.60 12.41 -4.85
N THR A 22 0.95 13.03 -5.95
CA THR A 22 0.07 13.87 -6.79
C THR A 22 0.08 13.30 -8.20
N ARG A 23 -0.92 13.65 -9.03
CA ARG A 23 -1.02 13.14 -10.42
C ARG A 23 0.24 13.45 -11.24
N ASP A 24 0.89 14.58 -10.97
CA ASP A 24 2.04 15.06 -11.72
C ASP A 24 3.39 14.61 -11.12
N SER A 25 3.39 14.03 -9.92
CA SER A 25 4.61 13.58 -9.22
C SER A 25 4.83 12.06 -9.29
N ILE A 26 4.00 11.33 -10.03
CA ILE A 26 4.14 9.88 -10.18
C ILE A 26 5.36 9.63 -11.07
N VAL A 27 6.41 9.07 -10.46
CA VAL A 27 7.58 8.59 -11.17
C VAL A 27 7.22 7.29 -11.86
N ASP A 28 7.76 7.08 -13.06
CA ASP A 28 7.64 5.80 -13.75
C ASP A 28 8.25 4.66 -12.91
N VAL A 29 7.43 3.68 -12.55
CA VAL A 29 7.87 2.49 -11.82
C VAL A 29 7.67 1.25 -12.70
N ASP A 30 8.69 0.40 -12.74
CA ASP A 30 8.60 -0.88 -13.45
C ASP A 30 7.79 -1.92 -12.67
N ASN A 31 8.03 -2.01 -11.36
CA ASN A 31 7.52 -3.10 -10.51
C ASN A 31 6.85 -2.55 -9.25
N LEU A 32 5.66 -3.06 -8.92
CA LEU A 32 4.96 -2.81 -7.66
C LEU A 32 4.92 -4.10 -6.84
N TYR A 33 5.38 -4.01 -5.59
CA TYR A 33 5.37 -5.13 -4.63
C TYR A 33 4.40 -4.79 -3.49
N LEU A 34 3.40 -5.65 -3.27
CA LEU A 34 2.38 -5.48 -2.24
C LEU A 34 2.50 -6.58 -1.18
N ASP A 35 2.59 -6.18 0.07
CA ASP A 35 2.37 -7.03 1.24
C ASP A 35 0.86 -7.04 1.54
N MET A 36 0.22 -8.16 1.22
CA MET A 36 -1.22 -8.32 1.34
C MET A 36 -1.68 -8.39 2.80
N ASN A 37 -0.82 -8.79 3.74
CA ASN A 37 -1.21 -8.84 5.15
C ASN A 37 -1.48 -7.43 5.68
N GLY A 38 -0.66 -6.47 5.24
CA GLY A 38 -0.87 -5.07 5.55
C GLY A 38 -2.15 -4.51 4.97
N VAL A 39 -2.45 -4.85 3.70
CA VAL A 39 -3.67 -4.43 3.01
C VAL A 39 -4.91 -4.99 3.71
N VAL A 40 -4.96 -6.31 3.92
CA VAL A 40 -6.11 -6.98 4.55
C VAL A 40 -6.32 -6.50 5.98
N HIS A 41 -5.25 -6.30 6.76
CA HIS A 41 -5.35 -5.75 8.12
C HIS A 41 -5.97 -4.35 8.13
N GLN A 42 -5.60 -3.50 7.17
CA GLN A 42 -6.17 -2.16 7.04
C GLN A 42 -7.66 -2.21 6.69
N CYS A 43 -8.04 -3.02 5.70
CA CYS A 43 -9.43 -3.15 5.25
C CYS A 43 -10.33 -3.78 6.33
N ARG A 44 -9.79 -4.68 7.17
CA ARG A 44 -10.55 -5.35 8.25
C ARG A 44 -11.14 -4.37 9.26
N GLN A 45 -10.54 -3.21 9.47
CA GLN A 45 -11.05 -2.22 10.43
C GLN A 45 -12.41 -1.61 10.02
N GLY A 46 -12.77 -1.68 8.74
CA GLY A 46 -14.00 -1.11 8.18
C GLY A 46 -15.02 -2.12 7.66
N ALA A 47 -14.73 -3.42 7.73
CA ALA A 47 -15.59 -4.48 7.19
C ALA A 47 -16.32 -5.24 8.31
N ASN A 48 -17.62 -5.43 8.15
CA ASN A 48 -18.48 -6.18 9.09
C ASN A 48 -18.71 -7.62 8.65
N SER A 49 -18.39 -7.96 7.39
CA SER A 49 -18.47 -9.30 6.84
C SER A 49 -17.21 -9.66 6.05
N GLU A 50 -17.05 -10.95 5.76
CA GLU A 50 -15.98 -11.43 4.89
C GLU A 50 -16.16 -10.92 3.45
N GLU A 51 -17.39 -10.84 2.96
CA GLU A 51 -17.72 -10.30 1.64
C GLU A 51 -17.33 -8.82 1.54
N GLU A 52 -17.65 -8.01 2.55
CA GLU A 52 -17.25 -6.60 2.62
C GLU A 52 -15.72 -6.47 2.66
N LEU A 53 -15.03 -7.33 3.42
CA LEU A 53 -13.58 -7.34 3.50
C LEU A 53 -12.93 -7.63 2.14
N ILE A 54 -13.47 -8.62 1.41
CA ILE A 54 -12.98 -8.99 0.08
C ILE A 54 -13.15 -7.81 -0.88
N VAL A 55 -14.34 -7.21 -0.92
CA VAL A 55 -14.62 -6.04 -1.77
C VAL A 55 -13.71 -4.87 -1.43
N ALA A 56 -13.55 -4.55 -0.15
CA ALA A 56 -12.67 -3.47 0.31
C ALA A 56 -11.20 -3.73 -0.06
N THR A 57 -10.75 -4.98 0.05
CA THR A 57 -9.39 -5.38 -0.33
C THR A 57 -9.17 -5.19 -1.83
N PHE A 58 -10.10 -5.63 -2.67
CA PHE A 58 -10.01 -5.41 -4.13
C PHE A 58 -9.96 -3.93 -4.49
N GLN A 59 -10.86 -3.12 -3.93
CA GLN A 59 -10.88 -1.67 -4.17
C GLN A 59 -9.57 -0.99 -3.75
N TYR A 60 -8.97 -1.44 -2.64
CA TYR A 60 -7.71 -0.90 -2.17
C TYR A 60 -6.55 -1.24 -3.14
N ILE A 61 -6.48 -2.48 -3.62
CA ILE A 61 -5.47 -2.90 -4.61
C ILE A 61 -5.65 -2.11 -5.92
N GLU A 62 -6.88 -1.99 -6.43
CA GLU A 62 -7.17 -1.24 -7.65
C GLU A 62 -6.71 0.21 -7.54
N ALA A 63 -6.99 0.87 -6.40
CA ALA A 63 -6.51 2.22 -6.15
C ALA A 63 -4.98 2.31 -6.16
N LEU A 64 -4.27 1.38 -5.51
CA LEU A 64 -2.81 1.36 -5.52
C LEU A 64 -2.24 1.17 -6.94
N VAL A 65 -2.84 0.28 -7.73
CA VAL A 65 -2.38 0.01 -9.11
C VAL A 65 -2.65 1.21 -10.02
N ASP A 66 -3.79 1.90 -9.89
CA ASP A 66 -4.08 3.11 -10.67
C ASP A 66 -3.17 4.29 -10.28
N ILE A 67 -2.77 4.38 -9.01
CA ILE A 67 -1.80 5.37 -8.53
C ILE A 67 -0.39 5.08 -9.06
N VAL A 68 0.09 3.84 -8.93
CA VAL A 68 1.50 3.51 -9.21
C VAL A 68 1.75 3.21 -10.69
N ARG A 69 0.78 2.61 -11.39
CA ARG A 69 0.84 2.24 -12.83
C ARG A 69 2.13 1.47 -13.19
N PRO A 70 2.39 0.32 -12.55
CA PRO A 70 3.61 -0.45 -12.81
C PRO A 70 3.67 -0.92 -14.27
N LYS A 71 4.84 -0.78 -14.90
CA LYS A 71 5.03 -1.07 -16.34
C LYS A 71 5.28 -2.54 -16.67
N LYS A 72 5.80 -3.31 -15.72
CA LYS A 72 6.25 -4.69 -15.94
C LYS A 72 5.56 -5.68 -15.03
N TYR A 73 5.70 -5.51 -13.71
CA TYR A 73 5.24 -6.52 -12.75
C TYR A 73 4.45 -5.92 -11.59
N LEU A 74 3.34 -6.58 -11.27
CA LEU A 74 2.65 -6.48 -9.99
C LEU A 74 2.89 -7.79 -9.24
N TYR A 75 3.53 -7.70 -8.07
CA TYR A 75 3.77 -8.85 -7.20
C TYR A 75 3.00 -8.66 -5.89
N MET A 76 2.16 -9.63 -5.53
CA MET A 76 1.37 -9.62 -4.31
C MET A 76 1.77 -10.83 -3.46
N ALA A 77 2.28 -10.57 -2.25
CA ALA A 77 2.68 -11.60 -1.31
C ALA A 77 1.64 -11.68 -0.18
N VAL A 78 1.21 -12.90 0.13
CA VAL A 78 0.39 -13.21 1.30
C VAL A 78 1.25 -14.09 2.20
N ASP A 79 1.33 -13.79 3.49
CA ASP A 79 2.02 -14.71 4.40
C ASP A 79 1.08 -15.87 4.70
N ASP A 80 1.61 -17.08 4.58
CA ASP A 80 0.99 -18.26 5.18
C ASP A 80 1.53 -18.41 6.61
N SER A 81 0.68 -18.87 7.52
CA SER A 81 1.05 -19.13 8.92
C SER A 81 1.87 -20.40 9.08
#